data_AF-A0A7L4FP40-F1
#
_entry.id   AF-A0A7L4FP40-F1
#
_cell.length_a   1.000
_cell.length_b   1.000
_cell.length_c   1.000
_cell.angle_alpha   90.00
_cell.angle_beta   90.00
_cell.angle_gamma   90.00
#
_symmetry.space_group_name_H-M   'P 1'
#
loop_
_entity.id
_entity.type
_entity.pdbx_description
1 polymer ?
#
loop_
_entity_poly.entity_id
_entity_poly.type
_entity_poly.pdbx_seq_one_letter_code
_entity_poly.pdbx_strand_id
1 'polypeptide(L)'
;LFEQARLSHYFFHQSTKILAKQFNISLRDARGIVQSCPACQKEGFGLGIGINPQGFKALQLWQMDVTHVSEFGRQKYVRVSIDTL
;
A
#
# COMPACT_ATOMS: atom_id res chain seq x y z
N LEU A 1 6.52 5.53 -31.24
CA LEU A 1 5.23 4.97 -30.76
C LEU A 1 5.06 5.18 -29.26
N PHE A 2 6.06 4.82 -28.46
CA PHE A 2 6.00 4.97 -27.01
C PHE A 2 5.82 6.43 -26.53
N GLU A 3 6.58 7.38 -27.08
CA GLU A 3 6.42 8.81 -26.73
C GLU A 3 5.06 9.38 -27.19
N GLN A 4 4.52 8.93 -28.33
CA GLN A 4 3.17 9.31 -28.74
C GLN A 4 2.10 8.75 -27.80
N ALA A 5 2.30 7.52 -27.29
CA ALA A 5 1.42 6.94 -26.28
C ALA A 5 1.47 7.73 -24.96
N ARG A 6 2.65 8.24 -24.56
CA ARG A 6 2.80 9.12 -23.40
C ARG A 6 2.06 10.44 -23.58
N LEU A 7 2.20 11.09 -24.73
CA LEU A 7 1.49 12.34 -25.05
C LEU A 7 -0.02 12.13 -25.13
N SER A 8 -0.48 11.04 -25.75
CA SER A 8 -1.90 10.67 -25.81
C SER A 8 -2.46 10.42 -24.42
N HIS A 9 -1.75 9.65 -23.58
CA HIS A 9 -2.16 9.43 -22.20
C HIS A 9 -2.13 10.72 -21.37
N TYR A 10 -1.14 11.59 -21.58
CA TYR A 10 -1.07 12.88 -20.91
C TYR A 10 -2.28 13.77 -21.24
N PHE A 11 -2.76 13.76 -22.48
CA PHE A 11 -3.90 14.58 -22.90
C PHE A 11 -5.26 13.96 -22.56
N PHE A 12 -5.41 12.64 -22.73
CA PHE A 12 -6.72 11.96 -22.64
C PHE A 12 -6.88 11.06 -21.40
N HIS A 13 -5.83 10.84 -20.60
CA HIS A 13 -5.81 9.91 -19.46
C HIS A 13 -6.37 8.51 -19.77
N GLN A 14 -6.09 8.02 -20.98
CA GLN A 14 -6.57 6.71 -21.44
C GLN A 14 -6.08 5.57 -20.53
N SER A 15 -6.96 4.60 -20.27
CA SER A 15 -6.60 3.42 -19.48
C SER A 15 -5.52 2.57 -20.15
N THR A 16 -4.78 1.82 -19.33
CA THR A 16 -3.71 0.91 -19.74
C THR A 16 -4.08 0.00 -20.93
N LYS A 17 -5.29 -0.59 -20.90
CA LYS A 17 -5.74 -1.53 -21.93
C LYS A 17 -5.97 -0.85 -23.27
N ILE A 18 -6.55 0.35 -23.25
CA ILE A 18 -6.81 1.15 -24.46
C ILE A 18 -5.46 1.59 -25.05
N LEU A 19 -4.55 2.07 -24.21
CA LEU A 19 -3.24 2.53 -24.65
C LEU A 19 -2.40 1.42 -25.29
N ALA A 20 -2.40 0.22 -24.69
CA ALA A 20 -1.71 -0.95 -25.25
C ALA A 20 -2.26 -1.33 -26.64
N LYS A 21 -3.59 -1.36 -26.80
CA LYS A 21 -4.24 -1.71 -28.07
C LYS A 21 -4.04 -0.62 -29.14
N GLN A 22 -4.18 0.65 -28.77
CA GLN A 22 -4.13 1.77 -29.71
C GLN A 22 -2.72 2.00 -30.28
N PHE A 23 -1.69 1.85 -29.45
CA PHE A 23 -0.30 2.11 -29.86
C PHE A 23 0.50 0.83 -30.14
N ASN A 24 -0.15 -0.33 -30.07
CA ASN A 24 0.47 -1.65 -30.21
C ASN A 24 1.74 -1.81 -29.33
N ILE A 25 1.67 -1.29 -28.10
CA ILE A 25 2.73 -1.39 -27.09
C ILE A 25 2.40 -2.48 -26.09
N SER A 26 3.41 -3.00 -25.39
CA SER A 26 3.18 -4.02 -24.37
C SER A 26 2.31 -3.46 -23.24
N LEU A 27 1.51 -4.34 -22.61
CA LEU A 27 0.69 -3.95 -21.45
C LEU A 27 1.56 -3.42 -20.30
N ARG A 28 2.80 -3.93 -20.17
CA ARG A 28 3.77 -3.47 -19.16
C ARG A 28 4.16 -2.02 -19.40
N ASP A 29 4.48 -1.67 -20.63
CA ASP A 29 4.88 -0.34 -21.01
C ASP A 29 3.71 0.65 -20.85
N ALA A 30 2.50 0.23 -21.26
CA ALA A 30 1.29 1.00 -21.01
C ALA A 30 1.02 1.22 -19.51
N ARG A 31 1.28 0.22 -18.65
CA ARG A 31 1.16 0.37 -17.18
C ARG A 31 2.17 1.38 -16.66
N GLY A 32 3.41 1.33 -17.15
CA GLY A 32 4.46 2.29 -16.77
C GLY A 32 4.08 3.73 -17.12
N ILE A 33 3.46 3.95 -18.29
CA ILE A 33 2.95 5.27 -18.68
C ILE A 33 1.86 5.75 -17.71
N VAL A 34 0.87 4.91 -17.40
CA VAL A 34 -0.24 5.27 -16.50
C VAL A 34 0.26 5.47 -15.05
N GLN A 35 1.19 4.64 -14.57
CA GLN A 35 1.75 4.75 -13.22
C GLN A 35 2.67 5.96 -13.03
N SER A 36 3.40 6.35 -14.07
CA SER A 36 4.25 7.55 -14.05
C SER A 36 3.46 8.84 -14.23
N CYS A 37 2.18 8.76 -14.59
CA CYS A 37 1.31 9.92 -14.73
C CYS A 37 0.92 10.47 -13.35
N PRO A 38 1.36 11.68 -12.97
CA PRO A 38 1.07 12.25 -11.65
C PRO A 38 -0.43 12.48 -11.40
N ALA A 39 -1.21 12.68 -12.48
CA ALA A 39 -2.66 12.81 -12.40
C ALA A 39 -3.34 11.48 -12.06
N CYS A 40 -2.88 10.37 -12.64
CA CYS A 40 -3.45 9.04 -12.44
C CYS A 40 -2.90 8.33 -11.19
N GLN A 41 -1.72 8.69 -10.70
CA GLN A 41 -1.14 8.13 -9.47
C GLN A 41 -2.02 8.37 -8.24
N LYS A 42 -2.81 9.45 -8.24
CA LYS A 42 -3.79 9.77 -7.19
C LYS A 42 -4.99 8.82 -7.16
N GLU A 43 -5.23 8.08 -8.25
CA GLU A 43 -6.31 7.08 -8.36
C GLU A 43 -5.84 5.66 -8.08
N GLY A 44 -4.60 5.48 -7.63
CA GLY A 44 -4.21 4.21 -7.01
C GLY A 44 -5.11 3.99 -5.80
N PHE A 45 -5.89 2.89 -5.79
CA PHE A 45 -6.43 2.38 -4.54
C PHE A 45 -5.26 2.33 -3.58
N GLY A 46 -5.27 3.22 -2.58
CA GLY A 46 -4.25 3.24 -1.57
C GLY A 46 -4.09 1.83 -1.04
N LEU A 47 -2.86 1.45 -0.66
CA LEU A 47 -2.71 0.38 0.31
C LEU A 47 -3.63 0.80 1.47
N GLY A 48 -4.77 0.12 1.60
CA GLY A 48 -5.81 0.53 2.53
C GLY A 48 -5.17 0.82 3.89
N ILE A 49 -5.68 1.82 4.61
CA ILE A 49 -5.17 2.14 5.95
C ILE A 49 -5.22 0.83 6.75
N GLY A 50 -4.05 0.26 7.04
CA GLY A 50 -3.97 -0.96 7.82
C GLY A 50 -4.49 -0.65 9.22
N ILE A 51 -5.55 -1.35 9.63
CA ILE A 51 -6.07 -1.27 10.99
C ILE A 51 -5.48 -2.44 11.77
N ASN A 52 -5.05 -2.18 13.00
CA ASN A 52 -4.62 -3.23 13.91
C ASN A 52 -5.85 -4.07 14.32
N PRO A 53 -5.90 -5.39 14.06
CA PRO A 53 -7.04 -6.22 14.40
C PRO A 53 -7.33 -6.22 15.91
N GLN A 54 -8.61 -6.28 16.26
CA GLN A 54 -9.11 -6.36 17.64
C GLN A 54 -9.99 -7.60 17.82
N GLY A 55 -10.00 -8.14 19.02
CA GLY A 55 -10.93 -9.20 19.41
C GLY A 55 -12.37 -8.69 19.39
N PHE A 56 -13.31 -9.55 19.03
CA PHE A 56 -14.75 -9.30 19.15
C PHE A 56 -15.30 -9.70 20.53
N LYS A 57 -14.55 -10.50 21.29
CA LYS A 57 -14.87 -10.98 22.63
C LYS A 57 -13.60 -10.99 23.49
N ALA A 58 -13.79 -10.90 24.80
CA ALA A 58 -12.69 -10.98 25.74
C ALA A 58 -11.97 -12.32 25.58
N LEU A 59 -10.64 -12.30 25.76
CA LEU A 59 -9.77 -13.48 25.66
C LEU A 59 -9.67 -14.05 24.24
N GLN A 60 -10.13 -13.34 23.21
CA GLN A 60 -10.11 -13.81 21.83
C GLN A 60 -8.81 -13.48 21.11
N LEU A 61 -8.27 -12.29 21.32
CA LEU A 61 -7.08 -11.81 20.64
C LEU A 61 -6.26 -10.96 21.60
N TRP A 62 -5.00 -11.35 21.75
CA TRP A 62 -4.04 -10.68 22.62
C TRP A 62 -2.91 -10.09 21.78
N GLN A 63 -2.44 -8.92 22.18
CA GLN A 63 -1.20 -8.33 21.67
C GLN A 63 -0.13 -8.43 22.74
N MET A 64 1.02 -8.93 22.32
CA MET A 64 2.18 -9.09 23.19
C MET A 64 3.37 -8.35 22.57
N ASP A 65 4.08 -7.61 23.41
CA ASP A 65 5.36 -7.01 23.05
C ASP A 65 6.30 -6.98 24.26
N VAL A 66 7.54 -6.55 24.05
CA VAL A 66 8.54 -6.35 25.10
C VAL A 66 8.92 -4.87 25.15
N THR A 67 8.79 -4.27 26.32
CA THR A 67 9.28 -2.92 26.58
C THR A 67 10.46 -2.93 27.54
N HIS A 68 11.25 -1.87 27.52
CA HIS A 68 12.45 -1.73 28.34
C HIS A 68 12.23 -0.76 29.52
N VAL A 69 12.23 -1.28 30.74
CA VAL A 69 12.12 -0.50 31.99
C VAL A 69 13.45 -0.57 32.74
N SER A 70 14.25 0.50 32.64
CA SER A 70 15.64 0.54 33.14
C SER A 70 15.78 0.30 34.64
N GLU A 71 14.77 0.68 35.42
CA GLU A 71 14.69 0.61 36.87
C GLU A 71 14.74 -0.83 37.38
N PHE A 72 14.40 -1.80 36.53
CA PHE A 72 14.48 -3.22 36.86
C PHE A 72 15.87 -3.83 36.58
N GLY A 73 16.85 -3.03 36.17
CA GLY A 73 18.24 -3.46 35.99
C GLY A 73 18.35 -4.63 35.02
N ARG A 74 18.83 -5.79 35.45
CA ARG A 74 18.95 -6.98 34.59
C ARG A 74 17.59 -7.52 34.10
N GLN A 75 16.50 -7.19 34.79
CA GLN A 75 15.13 -7.60 34.44
C GLN A 75 14.38 -6.52 33.65
N LYS A 76 15.12 -5.57 33.06
CA LYS A 76 14.60 -4.46 32.25
C LYS A 76 13.71 -4.84 31.07
N TYR A 77 13.78 -6.07 30.57
CA TYR A 77 12.96 -6.53 29.46
C TYR A 77 11.60 -7.04 29.96
N VAL A 78 10.63 -6.13 30.06
CA VAL A 78 9.29 -6.41 30.56
C VAL A 78 8.41 -6.90 29.40
N ARG A 79 7.88 -8.12 29.55
CA ARG A 79 6.88 -8.67 28.63
C ARG A 79 5.51 -8.12 28.99
N VAL A 80 4.81 -7.55 28.01
CA VAL A 80 3.48 -6.99 28.17
C VAL A 80 2.53 -7.76 27.26
N SER A 81 1.41 -8.21 27.79
CA SER A 81 0.32 -8.84 27.04
C SER A 81 -0.99 -8.15 27.39
N ILE A 82 -1.72 -7.68 26.37
CA ILE A 82 -2.99 -6.96 26.52
C ILE A 82 -4.05 -7.66 25.65
N ASP A 83 -5.23 -7.88 26.21
CA ASP A 83 -6.41 -8.32 25.44
C ASP A 83 -6.90 -7.14 24.58
N THR A 84 -7.19 -7.41 23.31
CA THR A 84 -7.45 -6.35 22.30
C THR A 84 -8.92 -5.94 22.18
N LEU A 85 -9.81 -6.45 23.06
CA LEU A 85 -11.23 -6.05 23.11
C LEU A 85 -11.40 -4.68 23.79
#